data_AF-A0A9D8IWJ9-F1
#
_entry.id   AF-A0A9D8IWJ9-F1
#
_cell.length_a   1.000
_cell.length_b   1.000
_cell.length_c   1.000
_cell.angle_alpha   90.00
_cell.angle_beta   90.00
_cell.angle_gamma   90.00
#
_symmetry.space_group_name_H-M   'P 1'
#
loop_
_entity.id
_entity.type
_entity.pdbx_description
1 polymer ?
#
loop_
_entity_poly.entity_id
_entity_poly.type
_entity_poly.pdbx_seq_one_letter_code
_entity_poly.pdbx_strand_id
1 'polypeptide(L)'
;MISLILVYVTAVLVSIVLERQERRHCFNIELEYRLLQKPVPPKRPKLPRLESWLNIAVGVLLLMLGALFLWTLFSVISNHQLTPLKPMERDALMGGAVFVAAGLALIILGAKSLKLNSDYERANR
;
A
#
# COMPACT_ATOMS: atom_id res chain seq x y z
N MET A 1 -8.91 20.18 -7.77
CA MET A 1 -8.03 19.03 -8.10
C MET A 1 -6.58 19.25 -7.67
N ILE A 2 -5.96 20.40 -7.94
CA ILE A 2 -4.55 20.69 -7.57
C ILE A 2 -4.31 20.54 -6.06
N SER A 3 -5.23 21.01 -5.22
CA SER A 3 -5.13 20.93 -3.75
C SER A 3 -5.08 19.49 -3.22
N LEU A 4 -5.83 18.57 -3.82
CA LEU A 4 -5.84 17.15 -3.43
C LEU A 4 -4.54 16.44 -3.83
N ILE A 5 -4.02 16.75 -5.02
CA ILE A 5 -2.72 16.22 -5.46
C ILE A 5 -1.60 16.71 -4.55
N LEU A 6 -1.64 17.99 -4.15
CA LEU A 6 -0.62 18.58 -3.29
C LEU A 6 -0.61 17.95 -1.88
N VAL A 7 -1.80 17.71 -1.31
CA VAL A 7 -1.98 17.01 -0.02
C VAL A 7 -1.49 15.56 -0.12
N TYR A 8 -1.78 14.87 -1.23
CA TYR A 8 -1.29 13.51 -1.45
C TYR A 8 0.24 13.46 -1.55
N VAL A 9 0.86 14.36 -2.32
CA VAL A 9 2.32 14.43 -2.47
C VAL A 9 3.00 14.76 -1.13
N THR A 10 2.45 15.69 -0.34
CA THR A 10 2.99 16.00 0.99
C THR A 10 2.83 14.83 1.94
N ALA A 11 1.70 14.13 1.96
CA ALA A 11 1.52 12.92 2.77
C ALA A 11 2.53 11.82 2.40
N VAL A 12 2.79 11.60 1.11
CA VAL A 12 3.78 10.65 0.62
C VAL A 12 5.20 11.06 1.04
N LEU A 13 5.57 12.33 0.87
CA LEU A 13 6.90 12.84 1.27
C LEU A 13 7.13 12.70 2.78
N VAL A 14 6.14 13.04 3.59
CA VAL A 14 6.21 12.87 5.05
C VAL A 14 6.36 11.40 5.42
N SER A 15 5.61 10.51 4.77
CA SER A 15 5.74 9.05 4.97
C SER A 15 7.15 8.55 4.64
N ILE A 16 7.76 9.04 3.55
CA ILE A 16 9.13 8.67 3.16
C ILE A 16 10.15 9.18 4.18
N VAL A 17 10.01 10.42 4.66
CA VAL A 17 10.92 11.00 5.65
C VAL A 17 10.84 10.24 6.96
N LEU A 18 9.64 9.92 7.44
CA LEU A 18 9.42 9.12 8.64
C LEU A 18 10.02 7.72 8.49
N GLU A 19 9.81 7.06 7.34
CA GLU A 19 10.40 5.74 7.09
C GLU A 19 11.94 5.79 7.08
N ARG A 20 12.52 6.87 6.55
CA ARG A 20 13.97 7.07 6.50
C ARG A 20 14.56 7.34 7.89
N GLN A 21 13.86 8.08 8.73
CA GLN A 21 14.23 8.30 10.13
C GLN A 21 14.18 7.00 10.93
N GLU A 22 13.12 6.21 10.74
CA GLU A 22 12.95 4.93 11.42
C GLU A 22 14.03 3.91 11.02
N ARG A 23 14.40 3.85 9.72
CA ARG A 23 15.51 3.01 9.25
C ARG A 23 16.84 3.42 9.88
N ARG A 24 17.11 4.73 9.98
CA ARG A 24 18.33 5.24 10.65
C ARG A 24 18.35 4.88 12.13
N HIS A 25 17.20 5.00 12.80
CA HIS A 25 17.11 4.66 14.22
C HIS A 25 17.32 3.15 14.46
N CYS A 26 16.69 2.29 13.64
CA CYS A 26 16.93 0.84 13.67
C CYS A 26 18.39 0.48 13.42
N PHE A 27 19.05 1.14 12.47
CA PHE A 27 20.47 0.90 12.17
C PHE A 27 21.36 1.26 13.36
N ASN A 28 21.07 2.37 14.03
CA ASN A 28 21.83 2.77 15.22
C ASN A 28 21.64 1.78 16.38
N ILE A 29 20.43 1.28 16.60
CA ILE A 29 20.14 0.25 17.60
C ILE A 29 20.88 -1.06 17.25
N GLU A 30 20.82 -1.52 16.00
CA GLU A 30 21.56 -2.71 15.56
C GLU A 30 23.08 -2.56 15.77
N LEU A 31 23.63 -1.38 15.47
CA LEU A 31 25.03 -1.08 15.67
C LEU A 31 25.41 -1.12 17.17
N GLU A 32 24.60 -0.50 18.03
CA GLU A 32 24.82 -0.46 19.47
C GLU A 32 24.78 -1.85 20.11
N TYR A 33 23.80 -2.69 19.73
CA TYR A 33 23.71 -4.07 20.23
C TYR A 33 24.84 -4.97 19.72
N ARG A 34 25.30 -4.77 18.47
CA ARG A 34 26.50 -5.46 17.95
C ARG A 34 27.76 -5.08 18.70
N LEU A 35 27.94 -3.79 19.03
CA LEU A 35 29.08 -3.32 19.82
C LEU A 35 29.06 -3.91 21.23
N LEU A 36 27.88 -4.09 21.81
CA LEU A 36 27.69 -4.69 23.14
C LEU A 36 27.75 -6.24 23.14
N GLN A 37 28.01 -6.89 22.00
CA GLN A 37 28.00 -8.36 21.82
C GLN A 37 26.70 -9.04 22.32
N LYS A 38 25.58 -8.30 22.33
CA LYS A 38 24.27 -8.83 22.75
C LYS A 38 23.45 -9.21 21.52
N PRO A 39 22.57 -10.21 21.62
CA PRO A 39 21.63 -10.51 20.55
C PRO A 39 20.75 -9.30 20.29
N VAL A 40 20.66 -8.89 19.03
CA VAL A 40 19.81 -7.78 18.59
C VAL A 40 18.35 -8.17 18.83
N PRO A 41 17.54 -7.34 19.53
CA PRO A 41 16.15 -7.64 19.74
C PRO A 41 15.42 -7.71 18.39
N PRO A 42 14.47 -8.64 18.21
CA PRO A 42 13.71 -8.72 16.98
C PRO A 42 13.02 -7.37 16.71
N LYS A 43 13.05 -6.90 15.46
CA LYS A 43 12.41 -5.63 15.08
C LYS A 43 10.92 -5.70 15.39
N ARG A 44 10.43 -4.75 16.21
CA ARG A 44 8.99 -4.62 16.43
C ARG A 44 8.32 -4.32 15.08
N PRO A 45 7.24 -5.04 14.75
CA PRO A 45 6.50 -4.80 13.53
C PRO A 45 5.90 -3.38 13.56
N LYS A 46 6.03 -2.66 12.43
CA LYS A 46 5.60 -1.26 12.30
C LYS A 46 4.09 -1.06 12.36
N LEU A 47 3.35 -2.07 11.95
CA LEU A 47 1.89 -2.08 11.88
C LEU A 47 1.36 -3.20 12.77
N PRO A 48 0.54 -2.89 13.79
CA PRO A 48 -0.15 -3.92 14.56
C PRO A 48 -1.08 -4.74 13.66
N ARG A 49 -1.33 -6.00 14.02
CA ARG A 49 -2.13 -6.94 13.21
C ARG A 49 -3.46 -6.36 12.73
N LEU A 50 -4.16 -5.61 13.59
CA LEU A 50 -5.44 -4.97 13.26
C LEU A 50 -5.32 -3.99 12.08
N GLU A 51 -4.28 -3.18 12.04
CA GLU A 51 -4.04 -2.24 10.95
C GLU A 51 -3.62 -2.96 9.66
N SER A 52 -2.88 -4.07 9.77
CA SER A 52 -2.57 -4.93 8.62
C SER A 52 -3.84 -5.53 7.99
N TRP A 53 -4.77 -6.01 8.81
CA TRP A 53 -6.07 -6.53 8.35
C TRP A 53 -6.94 -5.44 7.76
N LEU A 54 -6.94 -4.24 8.36
CA LEU A 54 -7.67 -3.10 7.83
C LEU A 54 -7.13 -2.69 6.45
N ASN A 55 -5.81 -2.66 6.26
CA ASN A 55 -5.21 -2.40 4.95
C ASN A 55 -5.60 -3.46 3.91
N ILE A 56 -5.65 -4.74 4.29
CA ILE A 56 -6.13 -5.79 3.39
C ILE A 56 -7.60 -5.58 3.06
N ALA A 57 -8.45 -5.31 4.04
CA ALA A 57 -9.88 -5.10 3.83
C ALA A 57 -10.17 -3.89 2.91
N VAL A 58 -9.50 -2.76 3.17
CA VAL A 58 -9.59 -1.56 2.32
C VAL A 58 -9.04 -1.84 0.92
N GLY A 59 -7.93 -2.58 0.83
CA GLY A 59 -7.34 -2.98 -0.45
C GLY A 59 -8.26 -3.86 -1.28
N VAL A 60 -8.92 -4.85 -0.67
CA VAL A 60 -9.92 -5.71 -1.32
C VAL A 60 -11.12 -4.91 -1.79
N LEU A 61 -11.61 -3.98 -0.97
CA LEU A 61 -12.74 -3.11 -1.33
C LEU A 61 -12.41 -2.19 -2.51
N LEU A 62 -11.21 -1.61 -2.54
CA LEU A 62 -10.72 -0.82 -3.69
C LEU A 62 -10.56 -1.67 -4.95
N LEU A 63 -10.09 -2.90 -4.81
CA LEU A 63 -9.91 -3.82 -5.93
C LEU A 63 -11.28 -4.23 -6.52
N MET A 64 -12.27 -4.53 -5.67
CA MET A 64 -13.65 -4.81 -6.08
C MET A 64 -14.29 -3.62 -6.80
N LEU A 65 -14.16 -2.41 -6.25
CA LEU A 65 -14.67 -1.19 -6.87
C LEU A 65 -14.00 -0.90 -8.21
N GLY A 66 -12.66 -1.00 -8.27
CA GLY A 66 -11.90 -0.80 -9.50
C GLY A 66 -12.23 -1.84 -10.57
N ALA A 67 -12.38 -3.11 -10.19
CA ALA A 67 -12.78 -4.19 -11.09
C ALA A 67 -14.21 -4.01 -11.62
N LEU A 68 -15.16 -3.64 -10.75
CA LEU A 68 -16.54 -3.34 -11.16
C LEU A 68 -16.58 -2.14 -12.12
N PHE A 69 -15.81 -1.09 -11.82
CA PHE A 69 -15.71 0.07 -12.68
C PHE A 69 -15.12 -0.28 -14.06
N LEU A 70 -14.01 -1.01 -14.10
CA LEU A 70 -13.41 -1.48 -15.36
C LEU A 70 -14.34 -2.41 -16.14
N TRP A 71 -15.06 -3.29 -15.45
CA TRP A 71 -16.05 -4.18 -16.06
C TRP A 71 -17.18 -3.40 -16.74
N THR A 72 -17.77 -2.42 -16.03
CA THR A 72 -18.82 -1.58 -16.61
C THR A 72 -18.32 -0.77 -17.80
N LEU A 73 -17.11 -0.21 -17.71
CA LEU A 73 -16.49 0.53 -18.81
C LEU A 73 -16.25 -0.38 -20.03
N PHE A 74 -15.73 -1.59 -19.79
CA PHE A 74 -15.49 -2.57 -20.85
C PHE A 74 -16.79 -3.01 -21.52
N SER A 75 -17.86 -3.23 -20.76
CA SER A 75 -19.17 -3.59 -21.30
C SER A 75 -19.78 -2.48 -22.16
N VAL A 76 -19.58 -1.21 -21.80
CA VAL A 76 -20.03 -0.07 -22.63
C VAL A 76 -19.23 0.00 -23.93
N ILE A 77 -17.91 -0.16 -23.86
CA ILE A 77 -17.03 -0.14 -25.04
C ILE A 77 -17.31 -1.32 -25.96
N SER A 78 -17.54 -2.52 -25.43
CA SER A 78 -17.83 -3.72 -26.24
C SER A 78 -19.16 -3.61 -26.98
N ASN A 79 -20.14 -2.92 -26.39
CA ASN A 79 -21.47 -2.73 -26.96
C ASN A 79 -21.53 -1.58 -27.98
N HIS A 80 -20.52 -0.71 -28.05
CA HIS A 80 -20.41 0.36 -29.04
C HIS A 80 -19.20 0.07 -29.94
N GLN A 81 -19.45 -0.58 -31.08
CA GLN A 81 -18.42 -0.96 -32.05
C GLN A 81 -17.46 0.21 -32.39
N LEU A 82 -16.17 0.00 -32.12
CA LEU A 82 -15.00 0.55 -32.84
C LEU A 82 -14.92 2.08 -33.03
N THR A 83 -15.55 2.89 -32.19
CA THR A 83 -15.18 4.31 -32.10
C THR A 83 -13.91 4.48 -31.25
N PRO A 84 -12.95 5.32 -31.65
CA PRO A 84 -11.78 5.59 -30.81
C PRO A 84 -12.23 6.12 -29.45
N LEU A 85 -11.63 5.59 -28.36
CA LEU A 85 -11.98 5.98 -26.99
C LEU A 85 -12.01 7.50 -26.89
N LYS A 86 -13.16 8.03 -26.45
CA LYS A 86 -13.25 9.47 -26.18
C LYS A 86 -12.30 9.81 -25.03
N PRO A 87 -11.75 11.04 -24.97
CA PRO A 87 -10.83 11.44 -23.90
C PRO A 87 -11.41 11.16 -22.49
N MET A 88 -12.72 11.34 -22.31
CA MET A 88 -13.43 11.04 -21.07
C MET A 88 -13.44 9.54 -20.70
N GLU A 89 -13.51 8.64 -21.67
CA GLU A 89 -13.45 7.18 -21.45
C GLU A 89 -12.02 6.74 -21.11
N ARG A 90 -11.02 7.39 -21.70
CA ARG A 90 -9.61 7.14 -21.40
C ARG A 90 -9.25 7.55 -19.97
N ASP A 91 -9.74 8.70 -19.52
CA ASP A 91 -9.56 9.18 -18.14
C ASP A 91 -10.26 8.26 -17.14
N ALA A 92 -11.45 7.77 -17.48
CA ALA A 92 -12.17 6.78 -16.67
C ALA A 92 -11.37 5.47 -16.56
N LEU A 93 -10.82 4.95 -17.66
CA LEU A 93 -10.00 3.73 -17.67
C LEU A 93 -8.74 3.89 -16.81
N MET A 94 -8.07 5.05 -16.90
CA MET A 94 -6.96 5.41 -16.01
C MET A 94 -7.39 5.42 -14.54
N GLY A 95 -8.54 6.02 -14.23
CA GLY A 95 -9.10 6.03 -12.87
C GLY A 95 -9.32 4.63 -12.32
N GLY A 96 -9.98 3.75 -13.09
CA GLY A 96 -10.20 2.35 -12.73
C GLY A 96 -8.89 1.59 -12.48
N ALA A 97 -7.89 1.78 -13.35
CA ALA A 97 -6.57 1.17 -13.19
C ALA A 97 -5.85 1.64 -11.93
N VAL A 98 -5.96 2.94 -11.57
CA VAL A 98 -5.40 3.48 -10.33
C VAL A 98 -6.05 2.84 -9.10
N PHE A 99 -7.36 2.65 -9.08
CA PHE A 99 -8.06 1.98 -7.98
C PHE A 99 -7.60 0.53 -7.79
N VAL A 100 -7.45 -0.22 -8.89
CA VAL A 100 -6.95 -1.60 -8.85
C VAL A 100 -5.50 -1.65 -8.35
N ALA A 101 -4.64 -0.78 -8.86
CA ALA A 101 -3.23 -0.71 -8.44
C ALA A 101 -3.08 -0.34 -6.96
N ALA A 102 -3.86 0.64 -6.48
CA ALA A 102 -3.90 1.02 -5.07
C ALA A 102 -4.41 -0.12 -4.18
N GLY A 103 -5.47 -0.81 -4.62
CA GLY A 103 -6.01 -1.98 -3.92
C GLY A 103 -4.99 -3.10 -3.76
N LEU A 104 -4.31 -3.47 -4.86
CA LEU A 104 -3.23 -4.47 -4.83
C LEU A 104 -2.07 -4.06 -3.92
N ALA A 105 -1.64 -2.79 -3.99
CA ALA A 105 -0.56 -2.29 -3.14
C ALA A 105 -0.88 -2.43 -1.65
N LEU A 106 -2.11 -2.09 -1.25
CA LEU A 106 -2.56 -2.20 0.14
C LEU A 106 -2.64 -3.67 0.62
N ILE A 107 -3.12 -4.58 -0.23
CA ILE A 107 -3.16 -6.01 0.07
C ILE A 107 -1.74 -6.55 0.28
N ILE A 108 -0.80 -6.22 -0.62
CA ILE A 108 0.59 -6.67 -0.53
C ILE A 108 1.26 -6.12 0.74
N LEU A 109 1.08 -4.84 1.04
CA LEU A 109 1.62 -4.22 2.25
C LEU A 109 1.05 -4.84 3.53
N GLY A 110 -0.27 -5.06 3.56
CA GLY A 110 -0.95 -5.70 4.69
C GLY A 110 -0.50 -7.16 4.89
N ALA A 111 -0.40 -7.94 3.81
CA ALA A 111 0.06 -9.33 3.87
C ALA A 111 1.53 -9.44 4.35
N LYS A 112 2.41 -8.56 3.83
CA LYS A 112 3.81 -8.48 4.28
C LYS A 112 3.90 -8.10 5.76
N SER A 113 3.05 -7.18 6.21
CA SER A 113 2.97 -6.78 7.62
C SER A 113 2.45 -7.92 8.53
N LEU A 114 1.45 -8.69 8.10
CA LEU A 114 0.98 -9.87 8.84
C LEU A 114 2.08 -10.91 9.02
N LYS A 115 2.85 -11.18 7.96
CA LYS A 115 3.99 -12.11 8.02
C LYS A 115 5.04 -11.64 9.03
N LEU A 116 5.40 -10.35 9.00
CA LEU A 116 6.35 -9.76 9.95
C LEU A 116 5.84 -9.85 11.40
N ASN A 117 4.55 -9.61 11.62
CA ASN A 117 3.91 -9.79 12.93
C ASN A 117 3.98 -11.24 13.41
N SER A 118 3.70 -12.23 12.54
CA SER A 118 3.77 -13.65 12.91
C SER A 118 5.20 -14.11 13.20
N ASP A 119 6.17 -13.63 12.44
CA ASP A 119 7.58 -13.96 12.63
C ASP A 119 8.10 -13.36 13.95
N TYR A 120 7.67 -12.14 14.29
CA TYR A 120 7.98 -11.50 15.57
C TYR A 120 7.40 -12.28 16.76
N GLU A 121 6.13 -12.69 16.69
CA GLU A 121 5.51 -13.49 17.76
C GLU A 121 6.17 -14.86 17.94
N ARG A 122 6.64 -15.49 16.85
CA ARG A 122 7.39 -16.76 16.92
C ARG A 122 8.76 -16.59 17.56
N ALA A 123 9.44 -15.47 17.29
CA ALA A 123 10.77 -15.19 17.85
C ALA A 123 10.74 -14.82 19.34
N ASN A 124 9.57 -14.45 19.88
CA ASN A 124 9.37 -14.01 21.26
C ASN A 124 8.60 -15.02 22.14
N ARG A 125 8.31 -16.21 21.62
CA ARG A 125 7.80 -17.36 22.37
C ARG A 125 8.94 -18.32 22.68
#